data_AF-A0A952D9F9-F1
#
_entry.id   AF-A0A952D9F9-F1
#
_cell.length_a   1.000
_cell.length_b   1.000
_cell.length_c   1.000
_cell.angle_alpha   90.00
_cell.angle_beta   90.00
_cell.angle_gamma   90.00
#
_symmetry.space_group_name_H-M   'P 1'
#
loop_
_entity.id
_entity.type
_entity.pdbx_description
1 polymer ?
#
loop_
_entity_poly.entity_id
_entity_poly.type
_entity_poly.pdbx_seq_one_letter_code
_entity_poly.pdbx_strand_id
1 'polypeptide(L)' 'MCGRFAFHSPREAVLAAFGVQFPFELEPRYNIAPSQQVAAIRRAADGAAEGVSLRWGLVPFWAREPGIGN' A
#
# COMPACT_ATOMS: atom_id res chain seq x y z
N MET A 1 17.86 6.06 1.26
CA MET A 1 16.81 5.20 0.62
C MET A 1 16.32 4.22 1.68
N CYS A 2 15.03 4.25 2.05
CA CYS A 2 14.48 3.28 3.01
C CYS A 2 14.08 2.01 2.26
N GLY A 3 14.80 0.91 2.50
CA GLY A 3 14.58 -0.37 1.82
C GLY A 3 13.65 -1.34 2.56
N ARG A 4 13.23 -1.03 3.79
CA ARG A 4 12.31 -1.84 4.61
C ARG A 4 11.52 -0.96 5.57
N PHE A 5 10.31 -1.40 5.92
CA PHE A 5 9.52 -0.81 6.99
C PHE A 5 8.61 -1.84 7.66
N ALA A 6 7.97 -1.45 8.76
CA ALA A 6 6.99 -2.24 9.47
C ALA A 6 5.62 -1.53 9.44
N PHE A 7 4.56 -2.31 9.32
CA PHE A 7 3.18 -1.89 9.54
C PHE A 7 2.66 -2.72 10.71
N HIS A 8 2.73 -2.19 11.93
CA HIS A 8 2.35 -2.93 13.15
C HIS A 8 1.07 -2.40 13.80
N SER A 9 0.43 -1.41 13.18
CA SER A 9 -0.78 -0.78 13.72
C SER A 9 -1.97 -1.73 13.60
N PRO A 10 -2.77 -1.89 14.66
CA PRO A 10 -4.03 -2.61 14.59
C PRO A 10 -5.01 -1.99 13.60
N ARG A 11 -5.90 -2.80 13.02
CA ARG A 11 -6.88 -2.39 12.02
C ARG A 11 -7.72 -1.21 12.51
N GLU A 12 -8.23 -1.27 13.73
CA GLU A 12 -9.09 -0.24 14.32
C GLU A 12 -8.38 1.11 14.46
N ALA A 13 -7.08 1.12 14.77
CA ALA A 13 -6.30 2.34 14.85
C ALA A 13 -6.15 3.01 13.47
N VAL A 14 -5.96 2.21 12.42
CA VAL A 14 -5.89 2.71 11.04
C VAL A 14 -7.24 3.25 10.58
N LEU A 15 -8.32 2.53 10.85
CA LEU A 15 -9.68 3.00 10.53
C LEU A 15 -10.02 4.30 11.26
N ALA A 16 -9.67 4.42 12.54
CA ALA A 16 -9.91 5.63 13.32
C ALA A 16 -9.07 6.82 12.84
N ALA A 17 -7.82 6.58 12.44
CA ALA A 17 -6.92 7.64 11.98
C ALA A 17 -7.30 8.19 10.60
N PHE A 18 -7.80 7.33 9.69
CA PHE A 18 -8.01 7.72 8.29
C PHE A 18 -9.46 7.74 7.85
N GLY A 19 -10.37 7.05 8.54
CA GLY A 19 -11.80 7.01 8.16
C GLY A 19 -12.09 6.29 6.85
N VAL A 20 -11.15 5.47 6.35
CA VAL A 20 -11.25 4.75 5.06
C VAL A 20 -11.42 3.26 5.30
N GLN A 21 -12.37 2.64 4.61
CA GLN A 21 -12.56 1.19 4.64
C GLN A 21 -11.55 0.49 3.71
N PHE A 22 -11.06 -0.67 4.13
CA PHE A 22 -10.21 -1.54 3.34
C PHE A 22 -10.99 -2.79 2.94
N PRO A 23 -11.03 -3.18 1.65
CA PRO A 23 -11.74 -4.38 1.18
C PRO A 23 -10.97 -5.68 1.46
N PHE A 24 -9.95 -5.61 2.32
CA PHE A 24 -9.09 -6.72 2.73
C PHE A 24 -8.67 -6.51 4.20
N GLU A 25 -8.17 -7.57 4.80
CA GLU A 25 -7.74 -7.57 6.19
C GLU A 25 -6.40 -6.83 6.36
N LEU A 26 -6.30 -6.05 7.44
CA LEU A 26 -5.09 -5.31 7.79
C LEU A 26 -4.38 -6.03 8.92
N GLU A 27 -3.36 -6.80 8.55
CA GLU A 27 -2.56 -7.58 9.50
C GLU A 27 -1.20 -6.91 9.78
N PRO A 28 -0.71 -6.96 11.03
CA PRO A 28 0.64 -6.53 11.38
C PRO A 28 1.71 -7.27 10.56
N ARG A 29 2.60 -6.50 9.93
CA ARG A 29 3.75 -6.97 9.16
C ARG A 29 5.01 -6.22 9.59
N TYR A 30 5.91 -6.92 10.27
CA TYR A 30 7.11 -6.34 10.87
C TYR A 30 8.31 -6.23 9.92
N ASN A 31 8.19 -6.75 8.70
CA ASN A 31 9.25 -6.74 7.70
C ASN A 31 8.68 -6.68 6.29
N ILE A 32 8.33 -5.48 5.84
CA ILE A 32 7.90 -5.21 4.48
C ILE A 32 9.12 -4.83 3.64
N ALA A 33 9.28 -5.47 2.49
CA ALA A 33 10.39 -5.29 1.54
C ALA A 33 9.87 -4.86 0.15
N PRO A 34 10.74 -4.32 -0.74
CA PRO A 34 10.33 -3.87 -2.07
C PRO A 34 9.68 -4.99 -2.88
N SER A 35 8.84 -4.61 -3.85
CA SER A 35 7.98 -5.48 -4.67
C SER A 35 6.82 -6.17 -3.94
N GLN A 36 6.74 -6.10 -2.61
CA GLN A 36 5.61 -6.67 -1.88
C GLN A 36 4.36 -5.78 -2.00
N GLN A 37 3.19 -6.40 -1.87
CA GLN A 37 1.92 -5.67 -1.75
C GLN A 37 1.83 -4.98 -0.39
N VAL A 38 1.32 -3.75 -0.36
CA VAL A 38 1.16 -2.94 0.86
C VAL A 38 -0.20 -2.25 0.84
N ALA A 39 -0.78 -2.06 2.02
CA ALA A 39 -1.98 -1.25 2.16
C ALA A 39 -1.65 0.22 1.90
N ALA A 40 -2.47 0.87 1.08
CA ALA A 40 -2.37 2.29 0.79
C ALA A 40 -3.77 2.91 0.74
N ILE A 41 -3.83 4.22 0.94
CA ILE A 41 -5.04 5.01 0.72
C ILE A 41 -4.79 5.90 -0.48
N ARG A 42 -5.69 5.86 -1.46
CA ARG A 42 -5.64 6.76 -2.62
C ARG A 42 -7.00 7.38 -2.90
N ARG A 43 -7.02 8.33 -3.82
CA ARG A 43 -8.26 8.84 -4.41
C ARG A 43 -8.68 7.96 -5.58
N ALA A 44 -9.91 7.47 -5.54
CA ALA A 44 -10.55 6.81 -6.66
C ALA A 44 -10.89 7.84 -7.76
N ALA A 45 -11.32 7.36 -8.93
CA ALA A 45 -11.64 8.21 -10.08
C ALA A 45 -12.78 9.21 -9.80
N ASP A 46 -13.69 8.86 -8.89
CA ASP A 46 -14.79 9.72 -8.41
C ASP A 46 -14.36 10.69 -7.29
N GLY A 47 -13.09 10.68 -6.88
CA GLY A 47 -12.54 11.53 -5.82
C GLY A 47 -12.73 10.98 -4.40
N ALA A 48 -13.42 9.85 -4.22
CA ALA A 48 -13.55 9.21 -2.91
C ALA A 48 -12.20 8.66 -2.43
N ALA A 49 -11.98 8.62 -1.11
CA ALA A 49 -10.82 7.94 -0.55
C ALA A 49 -11.10 6.44 -0.46
N GLU A 50 -10.20 5.61 -0.97
CA GLU A 50 -10.33 4.15 -0.95
C GLU A 50 -9.07 3.47 -0.40
N GLY A 51 -9.27 2.41 0.38
CA GLY A 51 -8.22 1.52 0.83
C GLY A 51 -7.90 0.51 -0.26
N VAL A 52 -6.63 0.44 -0.68
CA VAL A 52 -6.18 -0.40 -1.81
C VAL A 52 -4.89 -1.13 -1.47
N SER A 53 -4.68 -2.27 -2.13
CA SER A 53 -3.43 -3.01 -2.07
C SER A 53 -2.58 -2.63 -3.29
N LEU A 54 -1.38 -2.10 -3.06
CA LEU A 54 -0.46 -1.65 -4.11
C LEU A 54 0.90 -2.33 -3.97
N ARG A 55 1.57 -2.56 -5.11
CA ARG A 55 2.98 -2.97 -5.11
C ARG A 55 3.85 -1.83 -4.59
N TRP A 56 4.70 -2.11 -3.61
CA TRP A 56 5.75 -1.19 -3.20
C TRP A 56 6.92 -1.24 -4.18
N GLY A 57 6.84 -0.39 -5.21
CA GLY A 57 7.80 -0.30 -6.30
C GLY A 57 7.05 0.13 -7.55
N LEU A 58 7.25 1.38 -7.96
CA LEU A 58 6.60 1.94 -9.14
C LEU A 58 7.05 1.14 -10.37
N VAL A 59 6.08 0.64 -11.14
CA VAL A 59 6.34 0.15 -12.50
C VAL A 59 5.92 1.28 -13.44
N PRO A 60 6.86 1.93 -14.14
CA PRO A 60 6.52 2.97 -15.09
C PRO A 60 5.59 2.43 -16.19
N PHE A 61 4.67 3.26 -16.68
CA PHE A 61 3.67 2.82 -17.68
C PHE A 61 4.29 2.30 -18.99
N TRP A 62 5.52 2.73 -19.31
CA TRP A 62 6.27 2.32 -20.50
C TRP A 62 7.09 1.04 -20.29
N ALA A 63 7.20 0.56 -19.05
CA ALA A 63 7.96 -0.64 -18.72
C ALA A 63 7.24 -1.87 -19.28
N ARG A 64 7.98 -2.70 -20.02
CA ARG A 64 7.47 -3.99 -20.51
C ARG A 64 7.38 -5.03 -19.40
N GLU A 65 8.21 -4.90 -18.38
CA GLU A 65 8.32 -5.82 -17.25
C GLU A 65 8.46 -5.07 -15.93
N PRO A 66 7.95 -5.60 -14.80
CA PRO A 66 7.99 -4.93 -13.49
C PRO A 66 9.39 -4.61 -12.94
N GLY A 67 10.44 -5.27 -13.44
CA GLY A 67 11.83 -5.03 -13.04
C GLY A 67 12.45 -3.79 -13.68
N ILE A 68 11.86 -3.26 -14.74
CA ILE A 68 12.41 -2.13 -15.49
C ILE A 68 12.11 -0.81 -14.75
N GLY A 69 13.16 -0.01 -14.50
CA GLY A 69 13.04 1.32 -13.87
C GLY A 69 13.15 1.33 -12.34
N ASN A 70 13.73 0.29 -11.74
CA ASN A 70 14.10 0.24 -10.31
C ASN A 70 15.61 0.39 -10.12
#